data_AF-A0A2R6DBF0-F1
#
_entry.id   AF-A0A2R6DBF0-F1
#
_cell.length_a   1.000
_cell.length_b   1.000
_cell.length_c   1.000
_cell.angle_alpha   90.00
_cell.angle_beta   90.00
_cell.angle_gamma   90.00
#
_symmetry.space_group_name_H-M   'P 1'
#
loop_
_entity.id
_entity.type
_entity.pdbx_description
1 polymer ?
#
loop_
_entity_poly.entity_id
_entity_poly.type
_entity_poly.pdbx_seq_one_letter_code
_entity_poly.pdbx_strand_id
1 'polypeptide(L)'
;AATPTETPVDTQTETPGDSPTPTETPVEVHEDYETTEVTVRSSDGEELGSVTAAIADTSDLRYLGLSDTEYLPEDRGMLFVFDEAQELTFVMREMDFPIDIVYADDEGVITSIHHARAPGPDEDGNDLQYPGRGQYVLEVNQHWTTERGVEGGDVLEFEL
;
A
#
# COMPACT_ATOMS: atom_id res chain seq x y z
N ALA A 1 24.95 64.73 8.02
CA ALA A 1 23.71 64.27 7.36
C ALA A 1 23.86 64.49 5.85
N ALA A 2 23.11 63.74 5.04
CA ALA A 2 23.16 63.68 3.57
C ALA A 2 24.36 62.92 2.95
N THR A 3 24.12 61.64 2.63
CA THR A 3 24.60 60.97 1.40
C THR A 3 23.82 61.53 0.19
N PRO A 4 24.35 61.40 -1.04
CA PRO A 4 23.85 60.36 -1.96
C PRO A 4 24.95 59.79 -2.89
N THR A 5 24.57 59.26 -4.08
CA THR A 5 25.43 58.84 -5.22
C THR A 5 25.90 57.36 -5.05
N GLU A 6 25.53 56.34 -5.86
CA GLU A 6 24.99 56.27 -7.25
C GLU A 6 24.04 55.08 -7.56
N THR A 7 23.40 55.16 -8.73
CA THR A 7 22.69 54.13 -9.54
C THR A 7 22.93 54.56 -11.01
N PRO A 8 23.11 53.73 -12.06
CA PRO A 8 22.44 52.44 -12.42
C PRO A 8 23.46 51.31 -12.79
N VAL A 9 23.13 50.06 -13.19
CA VAL A 9 22.47 49.51 -14.41
C VAL A 9 22.35 47.97 -14.28
N ASP A 10 21.64 47.15 -15.10
CA ASP A 10 20.39 47.28 -15.90
C ASP A 10 20.03 45.90 -16.56
N THR A 11 18.74 45.58 -16.80
CA THR A 11 18.19 44.50 -17.70
C THR A 11 18.51 43.01 -17.30
N GLN A 12 17.62 42.00 -17.22
CA GLN A 12 16.46 41.52 -18.03
C GLN A 12 15.33 40.92 -17.11
N THR A 13 14.05 41.17 -17.40
CA THR A 13 13.09 40.26 -18.10
C THR A 13 12.80 38.93 -17.37
N GLU A 14 11.60 38.79 -16.78
CA GLU A 14 10.57 37.77 -17.09
C GLU A 14 9.36 37.91 -16.13
N THR A 15 8.22 37.30 -16.47
CA THR A 15 6.90 37.44 -15.81
C THR A 15 6.08 36.19 -16.15
N PRO A 16 4.96 35.87 -15.47
CA PRO A 16 4.64 35.91 -14.03
C PRO A 16 4.75 34.50 -13.41
N GLY A 17 4.54 34.38 -12.10
CA GLY A 17 4.42 33.08 -11.42
C GLY A 17 3.31 33.11 -10.39
N ASP A 18 2.13 32.62 -10.78
CA ASP A 18 1.04 32.33 -9.85
C ASP A 18 1.55 31.37 -8.78
N SER A 19 1.17 31.56 -7.52
CA SER A 19 1.59 30.70 -6.42
C SER A 19 0.55 29.61 -6.23
N PRO A 20 0.74 28.38 -6.76
CA PRO A 20 -0.06 27.27 -6.27
C PRO A 20 0.24 27.11 -4.78
N THR A 21 -0.80 27.26 -3.97
CA THR A 21 -0.83 26.65 -2.64
C THR A 21 -0.39 25.18 -2.80
N PRO A 22 0.42 24.60 -1.88
CA PRO A 22 0.53 23.16 -1.82
C PRO A 22 -0.86 22.62 -1.46
N THR A 23 -1.61 22.21 -2.48
CA THR A 23 -2.67 21.23 -2.32
C THR A 23 -1.98 20.01 -1.73
N GLU A 24 -2.45 19.53 -0.57
CA GLU A 24 -2.13 18.20 -0.08
C GLU A 24 -2.65 17.21 -1.12
N THR A 25 -1.80 16.82 -2.06
CA THR A 25 -2.06 15.68 -2.93
C THR A 25 -2.23 14.48 -2.01
N PRO A 26 -3.36 13.73 -2.07
CA PRO A 26 -3.42 12.46 -1.38
C PRO A 26 -2.26 11.61 -1.90
N VAL A 27 -1.51 10.95 -1.02
CA VAL A 27 -0.42 10.09 -1.43
C VAL A 27 -1.03 8.84 -2.06
N GLU A 28 -1.23 8.92 -3.38
CA GLU A 28 -1.61 7.79 -4.21
C GLU A 28 -0.44 6.83 -4.20
N VAL A 29 -0.61 5.68 -3.53
CA VAL A 29 0.47 4.72 -3.26
C VAL A 29 1.23 4.37 -4.54
N HIS A 30 0.52 4.29 -5.68
CA HIS A 30 1.07 4.54 -7.02
C HIS A 30 -0.01 5.13 -7.95
N GLU A 31 0.22 6.30 -8.57
CA GLU A 31 -0.74 6.97 -9.50
C GLU A 31 -1.09 6.14 -10.76
N ASP A 32 -0.25 5.17 -11.14
CA ASP A 32 -0.41 4.35 -12.35
C ASP A 32 -1.10 2.98 -12.11
N TYR A 33 -1.46 2.63 -10.87
CA TYR A 33 -2.00 1.30 -10.55
C TYR A 33 -3.54 1.30 -10.67
N GLU A 34 -4.09 0.21 -11.22
CA GLU A 34 -5.51 -0.05 -11.09
C GLU A 34 -5.85 -0.34 -9.63
N THR A 35 -7.03 0.08 -9.17
CA THR A 35 -7.46 -0.11 -7.78
C THR A 35 -8.85 -0.73 -7.74
N THR A 36 -9.07 -1.60 -6.77
CA THR A 36 -10.38 -2.23 -6.50
C THR A 36 -10.77 -2.03 -5.04
N GLU A 37 -12.06 -1.99 -4.76
CA GLU A 37 -12.55 -2.08 -3.38
C GLU A 37 -12.50 -3.56 -2.97
N VAL A 38 -11.74 -3.87 -1.91
CA VAL A 38 -11.71 -5.19 -1.31
C VAL A 38 -12.50 -5.13 -0.02
N THR A 39 -13.64 -5.82 0.00
CA THR A 39 -14.50 -5.95 1.16
C THR A 39 -14.26 -7.32 1.80
N VAL A 40 -14.07 -7.34 3.12
CA VAL A 40 -13.95 -8.58 3.88
C VAL A 40 -15.28 -8.88 4.55
N ARG A 41 -15.85 -10.06 4.26
CA ARG A 41 -17.07 -10.54 4.90
C ARG A 41 -16.80 -11.80 5.70
N SER A 42 -17.43 -11.91 6.86
CA SER A 42 -17.34 -13.12 7.66
C SER A 42 -18.08 -14.28 7.00
N SER A 43 -17.75 -15.52 7.39
CA SER A 43 -18.43 -16.73 6.93
C SER A 43 -19.96 -16.73 7.14
N ASP A 44 -20.50 -15.94 8.08
CA ASP A 44 -21.94 -15.72 8.29
C ASP A 44 -22.54 -14.60 7.39
N GLY A 45 -21.73 -13.92 6.57
CA GLY A 45 -22.14 -12.85 5.65
C GLY A 45 -22.14 -11.43 6.24
N GLU A 46 -21.63 -11.25 7.45
CA GLU A 46 -21.45 -9.92 8.08
C GLU A 46 -20.23 -9.19 7.48
N GLU A 47 -20.36 -7.90 7.19
CA GLU A 47 -19.27 -7.09 6.64
C GLU A 47 -18.32 -6.62 7.75
N LEU A 48 -17.06 -7.04 7.68
CA LEU A 48 -16.03 -6.74 8.68
C LEU A 48 -15.28 -5.43 8.37
N GLY A 49 -15.20 -5.07 7.08
CA GLY A 49 -14.70 -3.79 6.61
C GLY A 49 -14.23 -3.85 5.16
N SER A 50 -13.91 -2.70 4.57
CA SER A 50 -13.34 -2.59 3.24
C SER A 50 -12.08 -1.72 3.20
N VAL A 51 -11.27 -1.90 2.16
CA VAL A 51 -10.13 -1.04 1.78
C VAL A 51 -10.12 -0.83 0.27
N THR A 52 -9.62 0.30 -0.20
CA THR A 52 -9.24 0.46 -1.62
C THR A 52 -7.83 -0.11 -1.80
N ALA A 53 -7.72 -1.25 -2.48
CA ALA A 53 -6.46 -1.93 -2.72
C ALA A 53 -5.92 -1.63 -4.13
N ALA A 54 -4.62 -1.33 -4.22
CA ALA A 54 -3.91 -1.30 -5.51
C ALA A 54 -3.70 -2.73 -6.03
N ILE A 55 -3.95 -2.98 -7.32
CA ILE A 55 -3.89 -4.32 -7.91
C ILE A 55 -2.46 -4.59 -8.40
N ALA A 56 -1.89 -5.70 -7.93
CA ALA A 56 -0.59 -6.22 -8.36
C ALA A 56 -0.79 -7.59 -9.04
N ASP A 57 -1.15 -7.57 -10.33
CA ASP A 57 -1.40 -8.75 -11.16
C ASP A 57 -0.15 -9.20 -11.95
N THR A 58 0.66 -8.25 -12.44
CA THR A 58 1.88 -8.54 -13.19
C THR A 58 3.08 -8.84 -12.29
N SER A 59 4.06 -9.57 -12.83
CA SER A 59 5.28 -9.96 -12.12
C SER A 59 6.06 -8.79 -11.54
N ASP A 60 6.11 -7.65 -12.26
CA ASP A 60 6.85 -6.46 -11.85
C ASP A 60 6.13 -5.72 -10.70
N LEU A 61 4.80 -5.53 -10.80
CA LEU A 61 3.99 -4.92 -9.73
C LEU A 61 4.07 -5.75 -8.44
N ARG A 62 3.94 -7.08 -8.55
CA ARG A 62 4.08 -8.02 -7.43
C ARG A 62 5.48 -8.07 -6.84
N TYR A 63 6.52 -7.76 -7.61
CA TYR A 63 7.89 -7.72 -7.11
C TYR A 63 8.20 -6.41 -6.39
N LEU A 64 7.60 -5.29 -6.81
CA LEU A 64 7.69 -4.03 -6.08
C LEU A 64 6.89 -4.13 -4.76
N GLY A 65 5.63 -4.56 -4.85
CA GLY A 65 4.72 -4.56 -3.71
C GLY A 65 4.62 -3.17 -3.08
N LEU A 66 4.60 -3.12 -1.74
CA LEU A 66 4.69 -1.89 -0.96
C LEU A 66 6.15 -1.45 -0.65
N SER A 67 7.17 -2.00 -1.34
CA SER A 67 8.56 -1.50 -1.19
C SER A 67 8.65 -0.03 -1.65
N ASP A 68 9.58 0.75 -1.09
CA ASP A 68 9.70 2.22 -1.32
C ASP A 68 8.45 3.05 -0.93
N THR A 69 7.45 2.47 -0.26
CA THR A 69 6.30 3.21 0.28
C THR A 69 6.61 3.72 1.69
N GLU A 70 6.54 5.04 1.92
CA GLU A 70 6.79 5.62 3.26
C GLU A 70 5.68 5.30 4.28
N TYR A 71 4.42 5.22 3.84
CA TYR A 71 3.28 4.81 4.67
C TYR A 71 2.08 4.35 3.83
N LEU A 72 1.26 3.46 4.39
CA LEU A 72 -0.03 3.03 3.82
C LEU A 72 -1.18 3.71 4.58
N PRO A 73 -2.11 4.45 3.93
CA PRO A 73 -3.30 4.98 4.60
C PRO A 73 -4.22 3.88 5.16
N GLU A 74 -4.97 4.19 6.23
CA GLU A 74 -5.79 3.20 6.96
C GLU A 74 -6.94 2.57 6.14
N ASP A 75 -7.40 3.27 5.10
CA ASP A 75 -8.41 2.84 4.13
C ASP A 75 -7.81 2.20 2.86
N ARG A 76 -6.48 2.01 2.81
CA ARG A 76 -5.74 1.50 1.65
C ARG A 76 -5.09 0.14 1.90
N GLY A 77 -4.83 -0.57 0.82
CA GLY A 77 -4.09 -1.84 0.81
C GLY A 77 -3.45 -2.12 -0.56
N MET A 78 -2.93 -3.34 -0.72
CA MET A 78 -2.49 -3.87 -2.01
C MET A 78 -2.98 -5.31 -2.18
N LEU A 79 -3.61 -5.60 -3.32
CA LEU A 79 -4.15 -6.90 -3.70
C LEU A 79 -3.28 -7.53 -4.77
N PHE A 80 -2.53 -8.56 -4.39
CA PHE A 80 -1.70 -9.35 -5.28
C PHE A 80 -2.54 -10.46 -5.90
N VAL A 81 -2.57 -10.51 -7.23
CA VAL A 81 -3.39 -11.47 -8.00
C VAL A 81 -2.47 -12.48 -8.70
N PHE A 82 -2.83 -13.76 -8.61
CA PHE A 82 -2.14 -14.87 -9.26
C PHE A 82 -3.10 -15.65 -10.16
N ASP A 83 -2.57 -16.34 -11.17
CA ASP A 83 -3.37 -17.11 -12.16
C ASP A 83 -3.99 -18.38 -11.54
N GLU A 84 -3.34 -18.95 -10.52
CA GLU A 84 -3.76 -20.15 -9.79
C GLU A 84 -3.35 -20.11 -8.30
N ALA A 85 -4.07 -20.84 -7.45
CA ALA A 85 -3.83 -20.93 -6.01
C ALA A 85 -2.57 -21.75 -5.65
N GLN A 86 -1.46 -21.07 -5.38
CA GLN A 86 -0.12 -21.64 -5.19
C GLN A 86 0.49 -21.37 -3.80
N GLU A 87 1.60 -22.03 -3.49
CA GLU A 87 2.43 -21.68 -2.32
C GLU A 87 3.19 -20.38 -2.61
N LEU A 88 2.98 -19.40 -1.75
CA LEU A 88 3.53 -18.05 -1.82
C LEU A 88 4.38 -17.77 -0.58
N THR A 89 5.34 -16.85 -0.69
CA THR A 89 6.10 -16.36 0.46
C THR A 89 6.37 -14.89 0.27
N PHE A 90 5.76 -14.08 1.11
CA PHE A 90 5.96 -12.64 1.15
C PHE A 90 7.08 -12.29 2.13
N VAL A 91 7.78 -11.19 1.87
CA VAL A 91 8.90 -10.70 2.67
C VAL A 91 8.77 -9.21 2.93
N MET A 92 9.19 -8.75 4.10
CA MET A 92 9.17 -7.33 4.47
C MET A 92 10.40 -6.58 3.93
N ARG A 93 10.82 -6.87 2.70
CA ARG A 93 12.03 -6.29 2.10
C ARG A 93 11.84 -4.78 1.96
N GLU A 94 12.78 -4.02 2.52
CA GLU A 94 12.83 -2.55 2.37
C GLU A 94 11.49 -1.86 2.71
N MET A 95 10.77 -2.41 3.71
CA MET A 95 9.54 -1.85 4.28
C MET A 95 9.85 -0.93 5.46
N ASP A 96 9.18 0.23 5.54
CA ASP A 96 9.30 1.16 6.68
C ASP A 96 8.22 0.95 7.78
N PHE A 97 7.13 0.23 7.48
CA PHE A 97 5.99 0.05 8.37
C PHE A 97 5.53 -1.43 8.46
N PRO A 98 4.82 -1.83 9.53
CA PRO A 98 4.27 -3.17 9.65
C PRO A 98 2.91 -3.30 8.95
N ILE A 99 2.61 -4.52 8.46
CA ILE A 99 1.36 -4.84 7.76
C ILE A 99 0.74 -6.15 8.24
N ASP A 100 -0.54 -6.35 7.97
CA ASP A 100 -1.17 -7.68 7.97
C ASP A 100 -1.14 -8.22 6.53
N ILE A 101 -0.69 -9.47 6.36
CA ILE A 101 -0.64 -10.20 5.09
C ILE A 101 -1.71 -11.29 5.13
N VAL A 102 -2.73 -11.15 4.28
CA VAL A 102 -3.93 -12.00 4.24
C VAL A 102 -3.92 -12.84 2.97
N TYR A 103 -3.76 -14.16 3.10
CA TYR A 103 -3.81 -15.11 1.98
C TYR A 103 -5.24 -15.61 1.77
N ALA A 104 -5.70 -15.66 0.52
CA ALA A 104 -7.00 -16.20 0.14
C ALA A 104 -6.92 -17.13 -1.09
N ASP A 105 -7.81 -18.13 -1.17
CA ASP A 105 -7.88 -19.10 -2.26
C ASP A 105 -8.69 -18.59 -3.48
N ASP A 106 -8.98 -19.47 -4.45
CA ASP A 106 -9.65 -19.11 -5.70
C ASP A 106 -11.11 -18.66 -5.52
N GLU A 107 -11.76 -19.04 -4.40
CA GLU A 107 -13.10 -18.57 -4.01
C GLU A 107 -13.03 -17.29 -3.14
N GLY A 108 -11.84 -16.74 -2.92
CA GLY A 108 -11.60 -15.58 -2.05
C GLY A 108 -11.58 -15.91 -0.56
N VAL A 109 -11.63 -17.19 -0.17
CA VAL A 109 -11.68 -17.60 1.24
C VAL A 109 -10.30 -17.45 1.88
N ILE A 110 -10.23 -16.72 2.99
CA ILE A 110 -8.99 -16.46 3.73
C ILE A 110 -8.44 -17.78 4.29
N THR A 111 -7.27 -18.19 3.79
CA THR A 111 -6.58 -19.43 4.16
C THR A 111 -5.64 -19.23 5.35
N SER A 112 -5.06 -18.03 5.49
CA SER A 112 -4.06 -17.68 6.52
C SER A 112 -3.88 -16.16 6.64
N ILE A 113 -3.62 -15.68 7.85
CA ILE A 113 -3.29 -14.28 8.14
C ILE A 113 -1.96 -14.25 8.89
N HIS A 114 -1.06 -13.36 8.49
CA HIS A 114 0.19 -13.09 9.18
C HIS A 114 0.30 -11.62 9.57
N HIS A 115 0.66 -11.34 10.82
CA HIS A 115 1.04 -10.00 11.27
C HIS A 115 2.53 -9.81 11.05
N ALA A 116 2.88 -9.09 10.00
CA ALA A 116 4.26 -8.78 9.66
C ALA A 116 4.74 -7.55 10.42
N ARG A 117 6.00 -7.57 10.86
CA ARG A 117 6.64 -6.42 11.49
C ARG A 117 7.52 -5.70 10.47
N ALA A 118 7.72 -4.40 10.66
CA ALA A 118 8.80 -3.71 9.99
C ALA A 118 10.17 -4.36 10.34
N PRO A 119 11.13 -4.36 9.40
CA PRO A 119 12.54 -4.62 9.68
C PRO A 119 13.09 -3.71 10.78
N GLY A 120 14.08 -4.20 11.52
CA GLY A 120 14.86 -3.41 12.47
C GLY A 120 15.95 -2.57 11.78
N PRO A 121 16.66 -1.70 12.52
CA PRO A 121 17.64 -0.75 11.96
C PRO A 121 18.88 -1.41 11.31
N ASP A 122 19.08 -2.71 11.50
CA ASP A 122 20.16 -3.51 10.93
C ASP A 122 19.61 -4.72 10.12
N GLU A 123 18.35 -4.67 9.70
CA GLU A 123 17.68 -5.73 8.92
C GLU A 123 17.14 -5.16 7.60
N ASP A 124 17.45 -5.82 6.48
CA ASP A 124 16.93 -5.50 5.14
C ASP A 124 15.56 -6.15 4.84
N GLY A 125 15.07 -6.98 5.78
CA GLY A 125 13.73 -7.58 5.73
C GLY A 125 13.57 -8.85 4.89
N ASN A 126 14.56 -9.24 4.08
CA ASN A 126 14.49 -10.47 3.27
C ASN A 126 14.39 -11.76 4.11
N ASP A 127 14.91 -11.78 5.33
CA ASP A 127 14.77 -12.91 6.26
C ASP A 127 13.36 -13.00 6.90
N LEU A 128 12.56 -11.92 6.87
CA LEU A 128 11.21 -11.87 7.43
C LEU A 128 10.19 -12.49 6.46
N GLN A 129 10.24 -13.82 6.36
CA GLN A 129 9.42 -14.62 5.44
C GLN A 129 8.08 -15.04 6.07
N TYR A 130 7.00 -14.77 5.33
CA TYR A 130 5.64 -15.12 5.70
C TYR A 130 5.06 -16.05 4.62
N PRO A 131 5.13 -17.38 4.79
CA PRO A 131 4.64 -18.33 3.80
C PRO A 131 3.13 -18.60 3.96
N GLY A 132 2.40 -18.66 2.85
CA GLY A 132 0.98 -18.96 2.80
C GLY A 132 0.59 -19.66 1.49
N ARG A 133 -0.65 -20.14 1.40
CA ARG A 133 -1.22 -20.67 0.14
C ARG A 133 -2.41 -19.83 -0.28
N GLY A 134 -2.37 -19.27 -1.47
CA GLY A 134 -3.46 -18.45 -2.00
C GLY A 134 -3.37 -18.21 -3.50
N GLN A 135 -4.49 -17.82 -4.09
CA GLN A 135 -4.55 -17.17 -5.40
C GLN A 135 -4.53 -15.64 -5.27
N TYR A 136 -5.01 -15.12 -4.14
CA TYR A 136 -4.99 -13.70 -3.83
C TYR A 136 -4.24 -13.47 -2.52
N VAL A 137 -3.53 -12.35 -2.42
CA VAL A 137 -2.95 -11.88 -1.16
C VAL A 137 -3.31 -10.41 -0.98
N LEU A 138 -3.90 -10.07 0.15
CA LEU A 138 -4.22 -8.70 0.52
C LEU A 138 -3.24 -8.24 1.61
N GLU A 139 -2.48 -7.18 1.32
CA GLU A 139 -1.69 -6.45 2.30
C GLU A 139 -2.45 -5.21 2.77
N VAL A 140 -2.59 -5.06 4.10
CA VAL A 140 -3.22 -3.91 4.76
C VAL A 140 -2.42 -3.47 5.97
N ASN A 141 -2.73 -2.31 6.55
CA ASN A 141 -2.11 -1.84 7.78
C ASN A 141 -2.12 -2.89 8.91
N GLN A 142 -1.05 -2.94 9.71
CA GLN A 142 -0.98 -3.85 10.86
C GLN A 142 -2.17 -3.67 11.80
N HIS A 143 -2.68 -4.79 12.30
CA HIS A 143 -3.87 -4.91 13.16
C HIS A 143 -5.21 -4.63 12.46
N TRP A 144 -5.25 -4.19 11.20
CA TRP A 144 -6.51 -3.95 10.49
C TRP A 144 -7.45 -5.16 10.58
N THR A 145 -6.90 -6.37 10.45
CA THR A 145 -7.62 -7.65 10.60
C THR A 145 -8.08 -7.89 12.03
N THR A 146 -7.19 -7.69 13.01
CA THR A 146 -7.46 -7.95 14.44
C THR A 146 -8.51 -7.00 15.01
N GLU A 147 -8.49 -5.72 14.62
CA GLU A 147 -9.46 -4.72 15.06
C GLU A 147 -10.87 -4.96 14.50
N ARG A 148 -10.96 -5.64 13.35
CA ARG A 148 -12.22 -5.97 12.67
C ARG A 148 -12.70 -7.41 12.94
N GLY A 149 -11.89 -8.21 13.63
CA GLY A 149 -12.22 -9.62 13.91
C GLY A 149 -12.12 -10.54 12.70
N VAL A 150 -11.29 -10.20 11.71
CA VAL A 150 -11.08 -11.00 10.50
C VAL A 150 -10.23 -12.23 10.83
N GLU A 151 -10.71 -13.41 10.47
CA GLU A 151 -10.06 -14.69 10.71
C GLU A 151 -10.07 -15.64 9.49
N GLY A 152 -9.42 -16.80 9.61
CA GLY A 152 -9.36 -17.78 8.53
C GLY A 152 -10.72 -18.45 8.30
N GLY A 153 -11.21 -18.41 7.06
CA GLY A 153 -12.55 -18.85 6.68
C GLY A 153 -13.52 -17.71 6.34
N ASP A 154 -13.16 -16.46 6.64
CA ASP A 154 -13.83 -15.28 6.09
C ASP A 154 -13.48 -15.10 4.59
N VAL A 155 -14.16 -14.21 3.88
CA VAL A 155 -14.10 -14.07 2.41
C VAL A 155 -13.68 -12.66 1.99
N LEU A 156 -12.74 -12.57 1.04
CA LEU A 156 -12.40 -11.37 0.31
C LEU A 156 -13.32 -11.24 -0.92
N GLU A 157 -14.12 -10.17 -0.99
CA GLU A 157 -14.96 -9.83 -2.13
C GLU A 157 -14.44 -8.56 -2.82
N PHE A 158 -14.21 -8.65 -4.12
CA PHE A 158 -13.67 -7.57 -4.97
C PHE A 158 -14.03 -7.83 -6.44
N GLU A 159 -13.83 -6.83 -7.30
CA GLU A 159 -14.01 -6.94 -8.77
C GLU A 159 -12.65 -6.77 -9.48
N LEU A 160 -12.40 -7.59 -10.52
CA LEU A 160 -11.25 -7.59 -11.43
C LEU A 160 -11.71 -7.62 -12.90
#